data_AF-A0A1T4QIK0-F1
#
_entry.id   AF-A0A1T4QIK0-F1
#
_cell.length_a   1.000
_cell.length_b   1.000
_cell.length_c   1.000
_cell.angle_alpha   90.00
_cell.angle_beta   90.00
_cell.angle_gamma   90.00
#
_symmetry.space_group_name_H-M   'P 1'
#
loop_
_entity.id
_entity.type
_entity.pdbx_description
1 polymer ?
#
loop_
_entity_poly.entity_id
_entity_poly.type
_entity_poly.pdbx_seq_one_letter_code
_entity_poly.pdbx_strand_id
1 'polypeptide(L)'
;MKNKGFTMVEIIVVLAIVGILSGFIVPKAQKQIGISKDLRAINILTALRTANSMFFLEKNNSLQVGDFTEEKLQLLREYLPEAIHSKIIIENGIINIDIGGKINQNNETIYGGKLNLVVDELGEIKFKSNFKNLNGEPWNGI
;
A
#
# COMPACT_ATOMS: atom_id res chain seq x y z
N MET A 1 -3.37 -39.71 36.85
CA MET A 1 -3.10 -38.46 36.10
C MET A 1 -4.39 -37.64 36.10
N LYS A 2 -4.38 -36.41 36.61
CA LYS A 2 -5.60 -35.61 36.74
C LYS A 2 -5.70 -34.69 35.51
N ASN A 3 -6.56 -35.06 34.55
CA ASN A 3 -6.82 -34.23 33.37
C ASN A 3 -7.50 -32.94 33.84
N LYS A 4 -6.74 -31.84 33.89
CA LYS A 4 -7.30 -30.50 34.13
C LYS A 4 -7.93 -30.01 32.82
N GLY A 5 -9.18 -30.39 32.60
CA GLY A 5 -10.02 -29.76 31.58
C GLY A 5 -10.62 -28.46 32.12
N PHE A 6 -10.97 -27.56 31.20
CA PHE A 6 -11.78 -26.39 31.52
C PHE A 6 -13.22 -26.81 31.84
N THR A 7 -13.83 -26.16 32.82
CA THR A 7 -15.26 -26.29 33.10
C THR A 7 -16.08 -25.58 32.03
N MET A 8 -17.34 -26.00 31.88
CA MET A 8 -18.25 -25.37 30.91
C MET A 8 -18.47 -23.88 31.20
N VAL A 9 -18.56 -23.51 32.49
CA VAL A 9 -18.72 -22.11 32.91
C VAL A 9 -17.49 -21.28 32.58
N GLU A 10 -16.28 -21.82 32.78
CA GLU A 10 -15.05 -21.10 32.44
C GLU A 10 -14.96 -20.81 30.94
N ILE A 11 -15.34 -21.76 30.07
CA ILE A 11 -15.37 -21.52 28.62
C ILE A 11 -16.39 -20.43 28.25
N ILE A 12 -17.58 -20.44 28.85
CA ILE A 12 -18.62 -19.43 28.59
C ILE A 12 -18.13 -18.03 28.99
N VAL A 13 -17.52 -17.90 30.17
CA VAL A 13 -16.98 -16.60 30.65
C VAL A 13 -15.84 -16.11 29.75
N VAL A 14 -14.93 -16.99 29.36
CA VAL A 14 -13.83 -16.63 28.44
C VAL A 14 -14.37 -16.16 27.09
N LEU A 15 -15.33 -16.88 26.51
CA LEU A 15 -15.95 -16.50 25.23
C LEU A 15 -16.69 -15.16 25.34
N ALA A 16 -17.37 -14.89 26.46
CA ALA A 16 -18.02 -13.61 26.70
C ALA A 16 -17.01 -12.45 26.70
N ILE A 17 -15.87 -12.60 27.39
CA ILE A 17 -14.82 -11.58 27.44
C ILE A 17 -14.17 -11.39 26.06
N VAL A 18 -13.82 -12.48 25.36
CA VAL A 18 -13.24 -12.41 24.00
C VAL A 18 -14.22 -11.76 23.03
N GLY A 19 -15.52 -12.07 23.13
CA GLY A 19 -16.56 -11.45 22.31
C GLY A 19 -16.61 -9.93 22.48
N ILE A 20 -16.60 -9.44 23.71
CA ILE A 20 -16.59 -8.00 24.00
C ILE A 20 -15.29 -7.34 23.50
N LEU A 21 -14.13 -7.95 23.78
CA LEU A 21 -12.83 -7.41 23.36
C LEU A 21 -12.66 -7.37 21.84
N SER A 22 -13.18 -8.38 21.13
CA SER A 22 -13.10 -8.46 19.67
C SER A 22 -13.78 -7.27 18.98
N GLY A 23 -14.83 -6.70 19.60
CA GLY A 23 -15.52 -5.51 19.06
C GLY A 23 -14.62 -4.28 18.90
N PHE A 24 -13.60 -4.13 19.74
CA PHE A 24 -12.70 -2.97 19.72
C PHE A 24 -11.38 -3.22 18.99
N ILE A 25 -10.88 -4.46 19.04
CA ILE A 25 -9.55 -4.81 18.54
C ILE A 25 -9.54 -4.89 17.01
N VAL A 26 -10.57 -5.52 16.42
CA VAL A 26 -10.65 -5.75 14.96
C VAL A 26 -10.56 -4.46 14.13
N PRO A 27 -11.36 -3.40 14.37
CA PRO A 27 -11.27 -2.18 13.56
C PRO A 27 -9.92 -1.44 13.71
N LYS A 28 -9.33 -1.47 14.92
CA LYS A 28 -7.99 -0.89 15.15
C LYS A 28 -6.90 -1.66 14.39
N ALA A 29 -6.96 -2.99 14.42
CA ALA A 29 -6.03 -3.84 13.69
C ALA A 29 -6.14 -3.63 12.18
N GLN A 30 -7.37 -3.56 11.63
CA GLN A 30 -7.61 -3.28 10.21
C GLN A 30 -7.05 -1.91 9.81
N LYS A 31 -7.26 -0.87 10.63
CA LYS A 31 -6.66 0.45 10.40
C LYS A 31 -5.14 0.42 10.37
N GLN A 32 -4.50 -0.27 11.32
CA GLN A 32 -3.03 -0.33 11.39
C GLN A 32 -2.43 -1.08 10.20
N ILE A 33 -3.04 -2.19 9.79
CA ILE A 33 -2.66 -2.92 8.58
C ILE A 33 -2.81 -2.03 7.35
N GLY A 34 -3.89 -1.24 7.31
CA GLY A 34 -4.11 -0.25 6.27
C GLY A 34 -2.99 0.80 6.19
N ILE A 35 -2.71 1.49 7.29
CA ILE A 35 -1.61 2.48 7.35
C ILE A 35 -0.27 1.86 6.93
N SER A 36 0.00 0.62 7.32
CA SER A 36 1.22 -0.10 6.94
C SER A 36 1.32 -0.35 5.43
N LYS A 37 0.19 -0.64 4.78
CA LYS A 37 0.11 -0.74 3.31
C LYS A 37 0.30 0.63 2.66
N ASP A 38 -0.21 1.70 3.27
CA ASP A 38 -0.05 3.06 2.74
C ASP A 38 1.41 3.52 2.78
N LEU A 39 2.09 3.33 3.92
CA LEU A 39 3.52 3.61 4.07
C LEU A 39 4.37 2.80 3.09
N ARG A 40 3.97 1.55 2.87
CA ARG A 40 4.60 0.66 1.89
C ARG A 40 4.43 1.19 0.48
N ALA A 41 3.27 1.73 0.13
CA ALA A 41 3.08 2.38 -1.17
C ALA A 41 4.04 3.57 -1.33
N ILE A 42 4.06 4.49 -0.36
CA ILE A 42 4.96 5.66 -0.32
C ILE A 42 6.42 5.24 -0.55
N ASN A 43 6.91 4.24 0.18
CA ASN A 43 8.29 3.76 0.05
C ASN A 43 8.62 3.23 -1.35
N ILE A 44 7.69 2.51 -2.00
CA ILE A 44 7.89 2.01 -3.36
C ILE A 44 8.08 3.16 -4.33
N LEU A 45 7.40 4.29 -4.09
CA LEU A 45 7.40 5.42 -5.02
C LEU A 45 8.60 6.29 -4.88
N THR A 46 9.03 6.51 -3.65
CA THR A 46 10.31 7.15 -3.40
C THR A 46 11.43 6.35 -4.06
N ALA A 47 11.39 5.01 -3.99
CA ALA A 47 12.36 4.17 -4.68
C ALA A 47 12.27 4.29 -6.21
N LEU A 48 11.06 4.24 -6.79
CA LEU A 48 10.85 4.41 -8.22
C LEU A 48 11.32 5.79 -8.72
N ARG A 49 11.04 6.85 -7.96
CA ARG A 49 11.51 8.22 -8.26
C ARG A 49 13.03 8.29 -8.25
N THR A 50 13.65 7.71 -7.22
CA THR A 50 15.11 7.68 -7.09
C THR A 50 15.74 6.91 -8.25
N ALA A 51 15.20 5.74 -8.60
CA ALA A 51 15.65 4.94 -9.73
C ALA A 51 15.48 5.68 -11.07
N ASN A 52 14.35 6.37 -11.28
CA ASN A 52 14.14 7.18 -12.48
C ASN A 52 15.13 8.36 -12.56
N SER A 53 15.42 9.03 -11.44
CA SER A 53 16.44 10.08 -11.41
C SER A 53 17.84 9.55 -11.73
N MET A 54 18.21 8.39 -11.18
CA MET A 54 19.49 7.73 -11.50
C MET A 54 19.57 7.36 -12.99
N PHE A 55 18.50 6.77 -13.52
CA PHE A 55 18.40 6.44 -14.94
C PHE A 55 18.52 7.69 -15.83
N PHE A 56 17.88 8.79 -15.46
CA PHE A 56 18.02 10.07 -16.18
C PHE A 56 19.45 10.60 -16.16
N LEU A 57 20.13 10.55 -15.01
CA LEU A 57 21.53 10.99 -14.92
C LEU A 57 22.47 10.15 -15.78
N GLU A 58 22.24 8.85 -15.90
CA GLU A 58 23.13 7.95 -16.63
C GLU A 58 22.84 7.93 -18.14
N LYS A 59 21.56 7.89 -18.53
CA LYS A 59 21.14 7.73 -19.93
C LYS A 59 20.64 9.01 -20.58
N ASN A 60 20.59 10.12 -19.84
CA ASN A 60 20.00 11.40 -20.26
C ASN A 60 18.58 11.24 -20.82
N ASN A 61 17.84 10.25 -20.30
CA ASN A 61 16.51 9.87 -20.75
C ASN A 61 15.63 9.61 -19.53
N SER A 62 14.41 10.13 -19.53
CA SER A 62 13.45 9.96 -18.44
C SER A 62 12.31 9.07 -18.89
N LEU A 63 11.76 8.31 -17.96
CA LEU A 63 10.54 7.55 -18.24
C LEU A 63 9.35 8.53 -18.22
N GLN A 64 8.73 8.71 -19.40
CA GLN A 64 7.54 9.54 -19.56
C GLN A 64 6.25 8.71 -19.36
N VAL A 65 5.12 9.40 -19.29
CA VAL A 65 3.78 8.81 -19.10
C VAL A 65 3.48 7.75 -20.17
N GLY A 66 3.04 6.56 -19.75
CA GLY A 66 2.65 5.47 -20.67
C GLY A 66 3.80 4.60 -21.18
N ASP A 67 5.03 4.90 -20.75
CA ASP A 67 6.25 4.21 -21.22
C ASP A 67 6.70 3.08 -20.28
N PHE A 68 5.88 2.73 -19.29
CA PHE A 68 6.07 1.57 -18.40
C PHE A 68 5.75 0.26 -19.12
N THR A 69 6.41 0.04 -20.26
CA THR A 69 6.51 -1.27 -20.90
C THR A 69 7.41 -2.15 -20.01
N GLU A 70 7.14 -3.46 -19.97
CA GLU A 70 7.93 -4.44 -19.20
C GLU A 70 9.45 -4.29 -19.40
N GLU A 71 9.90 -3.88 -20.59
CA GLU A 71 11.31 -3.63 -20.93
C GLU A 71 11.92 -2.43 -20.19
N LYS A 72 11.23 -1.29 -20.12
CA LYS A 72 11.71 -0.09 -19.40
C LYS A 72 11.65 -0.28 -17.88
N LEU A 73 10.75 -1.13 -17.41
CA LEU A 73 10.71 -1.56 -16.02
C LEU A 73 11.85 -2.52 -15.66
N GLN A 74 12.29 -3.39 -16.58
CA GLN A 74 13.51 -4.19 -16.38
C GLN A 74 14.74 -3.31 -16.22
N LEU A 75 14.84 -2.20 -16.97
CA LEU A 75 15.93 -1.23 -16.79
C LEU A 75 15.88 -0.57 -15.40
N LEU A 76 14.69 -0.26 -14.88
CA LEU A 76 14.56 0.26 -13.52
C LEU A 76 14.80 -0.79 -12.42
N ARG A 77 14.56 -2.08 -12.68
CA ARG A 77 14.81 -3.17 -11.72
C ARG A 77 16.29 -3.27 -11.32
N GLU A 78 17.21 -2.80 -12.17
CA GLU A 78 18.64 -2.75 -11.83
C GLU A 78 18.94 -1.70 -10.74
N TYR A 79 18.13 -0.64 -10.65
CA TYR A 79 18.26 0.43 -9.68
C TYR A 79 17.23 0.34 -8.53
N LEU A 80 16.34 -0.64 -8.58
CA LEU A 80 15.32 -0.85 -7.55
C LEU A 80 15.79 -1.92 -6.53
N PRO A 81 15.51 -1.72 -5.24
CA PRO A 81 15.70 -2.76 -4.25
C PRO A 81 14.88 -4.02 -4.58
N GLU A 82 15.50 -5.20 -4.50
CA GLU A 82 14.86 -6.50 -4.81
C GLU A 82 13.56 -6.74 -4.01
N ALA A 83 13.49 -6.24 -2.78
CA ALA A 83 12.31 -6.30 -1.91
C ALA A 83 11.07 -5.55 -2.45
N ILE A 84 11.25 -4.70 -3.47
CA ILE A 84 10.19 -3.94 -4.13
C ILE A 84 9.74 -4.63 -5.43
N HIS A 85 10.59 -5.44 -6.04
CA HIS A 85 10.32 -6.14 -7.32
C HIS A 85 9.09 -7.04 -7.28
N SER A 86 8.87 -7.75 -6.16
CA SER A 86 7.78 -8.72 -6.03
C SER A 86 6.42 -8.08 -5.69
N LYS A 87 6.40 -6.76 -5.50
CA LYS A 87 5.24 -6.06 -4.93
C LYS A 87 4.68 -4.96 -5.82
N ILE A 88 5.33 -4.72 -6.95
CA ILE A 88 4.79 -3.95 -8.05
C ILE A 88 4.03 -4.95 -8.93
N ILE A 89 2.71 -4.83 -8.99
CA ILE A 89 1.88 -5.65 -9.87
C ILE A 89 1.57 -4.81 -11.11
N ILE A 90 2.05 -5.26 -12.26
CA ILE A 90 1.84 -4.59 -13.53
C ILE A 90 0.63 -5.25 -14.17
N GLU A 91 -0.44 -4.50 -14.37
CA GLU A 91 -1.59 -4.94 -15.16
C GLU A 91 -1.76 -3.92 -16.29
N ASN A 92 -1.63 -4.36 -17.55
CA ASN A 92 -1.83 -3.56 -18.76
C ASN A 92 -0.93 -2.31 -18.86
N GLY A 93 0.35 -2.38 -18.45
CA GLY A 93 1.29 -1.25 -18.53
C GLY A 93 1.07 -0.18 -17.46
N ILE A 94 0.17 -0.43 -16.50
CA ILE A 94 -0.06 0.43 -15.34
C ILE A 94 0.48 -0.28 -14.11
N ILE A 95 1.37 0.39 -13.37
CA ILE A 95 1.85 -0.08 -12.09
C ILE A 95 0.73 0.12 -11.07
N ASN A 96 0.24 -0.99 -10.53
CA ASN A 96 -0.70 -1.01 -9.43
C ASN A 96 0.04 -1.23 -8.11
N ILE A 97 -0.23 -0.38 -7.13
CA ILE A 97 0.29 -0.53 -5.77
C ILE A 97 -0.88 -0.70 -4.81
N ASP A 98 -0.82 -1.76 -4.01
CA ASP A 98 -1.81 -2.00 -2.96
C ASP A 98 -1.74 -0.92 -1.88
N ILE A 99 -2.89 -0.35 -1.57
CA ILE A 99 -3.08 0.58 -0.46
C ILE A 99 -3.95 -0.03 0.63
N GLY A 100 -3.81 0.54 1.82
CA GLY A 100 -4.54 0.17 3.01
C GLY A 100 -6.01 0.53 2.98
N GLY A 101 -6.33 1.63 2.32
CA GLY A 101 -7.70 2.11 2.16
C GLY A 101 -7.78 3.58 1.81
N LYS A 102 -9.01 4.05 1.67
CA LYS A 102 -9.33 5.44 1.36
C LYS A 102 -10.44 5.97 2.24
N ILE A 103 -10.36 7.24 2.58
CA ILE A 103 -11.48 8.00 3.13
C ILE A 103 -12.15 8.69 1.95
N ASN A 104 -13.43 8.34 1.73
CA ASN A 104 -14.22 8.94 0.65
C ASN A 104 -14.70 10.34 1.03
N GLN A 105 -15.31 11.07 0.09
CA GLN A 105 -15.85 12.41 0.31
C GLN A 105 -16.92 12.47 1.43
N ASN A 106 -17.58 11.34 1.70
CA ASN A 106 -18.57 11.19 2.77
C ASN A 106 -17.94 10.85 4.15
N ASN A 107 -16.62 10.97 4.31
CA ASN A 107 -15.87 10.58 5.53
C ASN A 107 -15.96 9.08 5.90
N GLU A 108 -16.40 8.24 4.96
CA GLU A 108 -16.45 6.79 5.14
C GLU A 108 -15.10 6.15 4.84
N THR A 109 -14.67 5.23 5.71
CA THR A 109 -13.43 4.47 5.53
C THR A 109 -13.69 3.22 4.71
N ILE A 110 -13.01 3.12 3.56
CA ILE A 110 -13.04 1.95 2.69
C ILE A 110 -11.66 1.28 2.79
N TYR A 111 -11.62 0.08 3.36
CA TYR A 111 -10.37 -0.67 3.48
C TYR A 111 -10.01 -1.40 2.19
N GLY A 112 -8.72 -1.38 1.86
CA GLY A 112 -8.18 -1.95 0.63
C GLY A 112 -8.35 -1.05 -0.59
N GLY A 113 -7.50 -1.27 -1.58
CA GLY A 113 -7.53 -0.59 -2.87
C GLY A 113 -6.22 -0.75 -3.62
N LYS A 114 -6.24 -0.41 -4.90
CA LYS A 114 -5.04 -0.26 -5.74
C LYS A 114 -4.95 1.20 -6.18
N LEU A 115 -3.74 1.75 -6.17
CA LEU A 115 -3.45 3.04 -6.78
C LEU A 115 -2.70 2.84 -8.10
N ASN A 116 -3.08 3.63 -9.09
CA ASN A 116 -2.42 3.70 -10.39
C ASN A 116 -1.36 4.79 -10.33
N LEU A 117 -0.17 4.50 -10.86
CA LEU A 117 0.88 5.51 -11.03
C LEU A 117 0.58 6.38 -12.24
N VAL A 118 0.71 7.70 -12.08
CA VAL A 118 0.61 8.65 -13.19
C VAL A 118 1.85 9.52 -13.16
N VAL A 119 2.59 9.54 -14.27
CA VAL A 119 3.71 10.46 -14.44
C VAL A 119 3.14 11.77 -14.98
N ASP A 120 3.63 12.89 -14.49
CA ASP A 120 3.27 14.23 -14.97
C ASP A 120 3.99 14.55 -16.29
N GLU A 121 3.56 15.57 -17.03
CA GLU A 121 4.19 16.02 -18.29
C GLU A 121 5.67 16.43 -18.10
N LEU A 122 6.05 16.75 -16.86
CA LEU A 122 7.40 17.08 -16.43
C LEU A 122 8.26 15.86 -16.04
N GLY A 123 7.75 14.63 -16.21
CA GLY A 123 8.45 13.40 -15.83
C GLY A 123 8.42 13.10 -14.32
N GLU A 124 7.66 13.86 -13.53
CA GLU A 124 7.50 13.63 -12.10
C GLU A 124 6.51 12.48 -11.84
N ILE A 125 6.95 11.45 -11.11
CA ILE A 125 6.08 10.35 -10.69
C ILE A 125 5.17 10.85 -9.56
N LYS A 126 3.86 10.96 -9.84
CA LYS A 126 2.84 11.40 -8.89
C LYS A 126 1.72 10.37 -8.75
N PHE A 127 0.98 10.49 -7.66
CA PHE A 127 -0.37 9.92 -7.58
C PHE A 127 -1.35 11.03 -7.82
N LYS A 128 -2.26 10.80 -8.76
CA LYS A 128 -3.43 11.65 -8.90
C LYS A 128 -4.62 10.90 -8.32
N SER A 129 -5.04 11.32 -7.14
CA SER A 129 -6.16 10.75 -6.41
C SER A 129 -7.03 11.87 -5.86
N ASN A 130 -8.34 11.78 -6.08
CA ASN A 130 -9.33 12.71 -5.52
C ASN A 130 -9.79 12.32 -4.10
N PHE A 131 -9.11 11.34 -3.46
CA PHE A 131 -9.47 10.80 -2.15
C PHE A 131 -8.30 10.85 -1.17
N LYS A 132 -8.64 10.81 0.13
CA LYS A 132 -7.68 10.86 1.24
C LYS A 132 -7.25 9.45 1.67
N ASN A 133 -6.04 9.32 2.21
CA ASN A 133 -5.54 8.10 2.86
C ASN A 133 -6.26 7.86 4.21
N LEU A 134 -5.93 6.75 4.88
CA LEU A 134 -6.53 6.41 6.18
C LEU A 134 -6.17 7.38 7.33
N ASN A 135 -5.22 8.29 7.11
CA ASN A 135 -4.85 9.37 8.02
C ASN A 135 -5.61 10.68 7.72
N GLY A 136 -6.38 10.75 6.62
CA GLY A 136 -7.11 11.95 6.21
C GLY A 136 -6.27 12.94 5.39
N GLU A 137 -5.06 12.55 4.99
CA GLU A 137 -4.19 13.30 4.10
C GLU A 137 -4.52 12.95 2.65
N PRO A 138 -4.34 13.86 1.68
CA PRO A 138 -4.52 13.49 0.28
C PRO A 138 -3.53 12.38 -0.12
N TRP A 139 -3.90 11.57 -1.11
CA TRP A 139 -2.95 10.70 -1.79
C TRP A 139 -2.18 11.48 -2.85
N ASN A 140 -1.41 12.46 -2.38
CA ASN A 140 -0.38 13.15 -3.14
C ASN A 140 0.93 12.59 -2.64
N GLY A 141 1.45 11.58 -3.33
CA GLY A 141 2.72 10.96 -2.97
C GLY A 141 3.87 11.96 -3.08
N ILE A 142 4.18 12.63 -1.96
CA ILE A 142 5.21 13.67 -1.78
C ILE A 142 5.04 14.84 -2.74
#